data_AF-A0A1Y4LHN3-F1
#
_entry.id   AF-A0A1Y4LHN3-F1
#
_cell.length_a   1.000
_cell.length_b   1.000
_cell.length_c   1.000
_cell.angle_alpha   90.00
_cell.angle_beta   90.00
_cell.angle_gamma   90.00
#
_symmetry.space_group_name_H-M   'P 1'
#
loop_
_entity.id
_entity.type
_entity.pdbx_description
1 polymer ?
#
loop_
_entity_poly.entity_id
_entity_poly.type
_entity_poly.pdbx_seq_one_letter_code
_entity_poly.pdbx_strand_id
1 'polypeptide(L)'
;MKRTLSALLVSSALLCAAVLPAMAAESADPAQTDSAAVQEETMSDSELYYGQVQEIGRDEAGTITSLLLTSERYGEYVMNISGETVWIDSGERTASDPATLQVGESVYVYHSPVSTRSLPPQSPAFAVVRNVPQDVGAAKYLEVEAVTQNEDGSATITTNNGGLWLTVEADASVTTYAGEKASLADLQVGSHVMAWYDIVLLSYPGQAGTDHLMLMPGAAEEQNGETAETSAPAETTDPAGTLQDGTELSIVLEGDMVLPVTGKVENGAAMVPVAAVAQALGYEVTYTPGENGEAALVTVEDDSFRVNLNIGDNLIQGVTKIEGAVGMTSPMDYGMAPYIVEPGTTWAPAQLFEMLGRTVTVDGDTLSIQ
;
A
#
# COMPACT_ATOMS: atom_id res chain seq x y z
N MET A 1 47.90 -30.46 -39.50
CA MET A 1 49.30 -30.35 -39.97
C MET A 1 49.71 -28.88 -39.95
N LYS A 2 50.84 -28.57 -39.28
CA LYS A 2 51.79 -27.43 -39.41
C LYS A 2 51.18 -25.99 -39.35
N ARG A 3 51.19 -25.30 -38.19
CA ARG A 3 52.28 -24.58 -37.48
C ARG A 3 52.84 -23.36 -38.22
N THR A 4 52.67 -22.18 -37.61
CA THR A 4 53.73 -21.17 -37.45
C THR A 4 53.55 -20.42 -36.13
N LEU A 5 54.60 -20.45 -35.31
CA LEU A 5 54.81 -19.65 -34.10
C LEU A 5 55.60 -18.39 -34.47
N SER A 6 55.40 -17.31 -33.71
CA SER A 6 56.45 -16.33 -33.42
C SER A 6 56.38 -15.92 -31.94
N ALA A 7 57.38 -16.39 -31.20
CA ALA A 7 57.83 -15.88 -29.90
C ALA A 7 58.74 -14.65 -30.12
N LEU A 8 58.93 -13.71 -29.18
CA LEU A 8 59.97 -13.66 -28.12
C LEU A 8 60.14 -12.12 -27.85
N LEU A 9 60.24 -11.56 -26.65
CA LEU A 9 61.33 -11.68 -25.67
C LEU A 9 60.93 -11.03 -24.32
N VAL A 10 61.32 -11.70 -23.25
CA VAL A 10 61.32 -11.29 -21.85
C VAL A 10 62.60 -10.51 -21.55
N SER A 11 62.56 -9.52 -20.64
CA SER A 11 63.71 -9.22 -19.76
C SER A 11 63.26 -8.52 -18.48
N SER A 12 63.89 -8.97 -17.40
CA SER A 12 63.53 -8.85 -16.00
C SER A 12 64.75 -8.40 -15.19
N ALA A 13 64.57 -7.50 -14.23
CA ALA A 13 65.48 -7.22 -13.10
C ALA A 13 64.67 -6.40 -12.06
N LEU A 14 64.30 -6.86 -10.85
CA LEU A 14 65.02 -7.38 -9.66
C LEU A 14 65.65 -6.29 -8.76
N LEU A 15 65.37 -6.40 -7.44
CA LEU A 15 65.84 -5.64 -6.24
C LEU A 15 65.13 -4.28 -5.97
N CYS A 16 64.75 -3.87 -4.74
CA CYS A 16 64.96 -4.36 -3.37
C CYS A 16 63.94 -3.69 -2.42
N ALA A 17 63.62 -4.33 -1.30
CA ALA A 17 62.71 -3.84 -0.27
C ALA A 17 63.32 -2.75 0.65
N ALA A 18 62.48 -1.80 1.09
CA ALA A 18 62.60 -1.09 2.37
C ALA A 18 61.21 -0.64 2.83
N VAL A 19 60.97 -0.67 4.14
CA VAL A 19 59.66 -0.62 4.81
C VAL A 19 59.61 0.58 5.80
N LEU A 20 58.47 1.28 5.79
CA LEU A 20 57.86 2.26 6.75
C LEU A 20 58.35 3.75 6.77
N PRO A 21 57.54 4.70 7.31
CA PRO A 21 56.12 4.98 7.05
C PRO A 21 55.79 6.49 6.89
N ALA A 22 54.51 6.77 6.57
CA ALA A 22 53.68 7.87 7.08
C ALA A 22 53.38 9.11 6.18
N MET A 23 52.11 9.50 6.35
CA MET A 23 51.44 10.79 6.15
C MET A 23 50.56 10.96 4.90
N ALA A 24 49.34 11.39 5.21
CA ALA A 24 48.13 11.47 4.41
C ALA A 24 48.13 12.62 3.40
N ALA A 25 47.30 12.48 2.37
CA ALA A 25 46.60 13.60 1.75
C ALA A 25 45.34 13.07 1.04
N GLU A 26 44.20 13.50 1.54
CA GLU A 26 42.87 13.39 0.98
C GLU A 26 42.78 14.20 -0.32
N SER A 27 42.16 13.63 -1.35
CA SER A 27 41.48 14.41 -2.40
C SER A 27 40.36 13.57 -2.98
N ALA A 28 39.14 13.95 -2.60
CA ALA A 28 37.88 13.53 -3.19
C ALA A 28 37.71 14.12 -4.59
N ASP A 29 37.23 13.31 -5.55
CA ASP A 29 36.18 13.61 -6.54
C ASP A 29 36.06 12.42 -7.54
N PRO A 30 35.02 12.29 -8.38
CA PRO A 30 33.57 12.45 -8.19
C PRO A 30 32.87 11.11 -8.48
N ALA A 31 32.03 10.58 -7.57
CA ALA A 31 31.08 9.56 -7.97
C ALA A 31 29.88 10.26 -8.62
N GLN A 32 29.74 10.02 -9.92
CA GLN A 32 28.57 10.38 -10.71
C GLN A 32 27.30 10.02 -9.94
N THR A 33 26.46 11.03 -9.79
CA THR A 33 25.07 10.96 -9.36
C THR A 33 24.35 9.88 -10.17
N ASP A 34 24.03 8.76 -9.52
CA ASP A 34 22.95 7.89 -9.97
C ASP A 34 21.76 8.21 -9.08
N SER A 35 20.72 8.74 -9.70
CA SER A 35 19.50 9.20 -9.05
C SER A 35 18.72 7.97 -8.60
N ALA A 36 18.36 7.87 -7.32
CA ALA A 36 17.39 6.88 -6.86
C ALA A 36 16.19 7.61 -6.25
N ALA A 37 15.05 7.38 -6.87
CA ALA A 37 13.79 8.07 -6.68
C ALA A 37 13.07 7.67 -5.39
N VAL A 38 12.35 8.64 -4.84
CA VAL A 38 11.33 8.53 -3.78
C VAL A 38 10.27 7.51 -4.20
N GLN A 39 9.85 6.61 -3.31
CA GLN A 39 8.66 5.76 -3.49
C GLN A 39 7.66 6.06 -2.37
N GLU A 40 6.43 6.38 -2.79
CA GLU A 40 5.29 6.85 -2.00
C GLU A 40 4.54 5.67 -1.35
N GLU A 41 4.06 5.83 -0.10
CA GLU A 41 3.16 4.84 0.53
C GLU A 41 1.75 4.96 -0.06
N THR A 42 1.25 3.88 -0.68
CA THR A 42 -0.07 3.89 -1.33
C THR A 42 -1.14 3.23 -0.45
N MET A 43 -2.21 3.98 -0.13
CA MET A 43 -3.41 3.42 0.51
C MET A 43 -4.07 2.36 -0.40
N SER A 44 -4.91 1.50 0.16
CA SER A 44 -5.80 0.68 -0.68
C SER A 44 -6.78 1.61 -1.40
N ASP A 45 -6.97 1.40 -2.70
CA ASP A 45 -7.85 2.24 -3.52
C ASP A 45 -9.31 2.24 -3.01
N SER A 46 -9.81 1.09 -2.53
CA SER A 46 -11.15 0.99 -1.94
C SER A 46 -11.27 -0.10 -0.87
N GLU A 47 -12.28 0.03 0.00
CA GLU A 47 -12.69 -0.96 0.98
C GLU A 47 -14.07 -1.53 0.64
N LEU A 48 -14.31 -2.80 1.00
CA LEU A 48 -15.56 -3.50 0.73
C LEU A 48 -16.42 -3.63 1.99
N TYR A 49 -17.64 -3.12 1.92
CA TYR A 49 -18.67 -3.31 2.94
C TYR A 49 -19.84 -4.13 2.38
N TYR A 50 -20.36 -5.08 3.16
CA TYR A 50 -21.57 -5.85 2.84
C TYR A 50 -22.65 -5.62 3.90
N GLY A 51 -23.84 -5.22 3.45
CA GLY A 51 -24.97 -5.00 4.33
C GLY A 51 -26.32 -4.89 3.62
N GLN A 52 -27.37 -4.78 4.43
CA GLN A 52 -28.74 -4.60 3.98
C GLN A 52 -29.12 -3.11 4.01
N VAL A 53 -29.81 -2.64 2.98
CA VAL A 53 -30.32 -1.26 2.88
C VAL A 53 -31.41 -1.05 3.93
N GLN A 54 -31.14 -0.19 4.90
CA GLN A 54 -32.09 0.19 5.95
C GLN A 54 -32.83 1.49 5.59
N GLU A 55 -32.14 2.45 4.98
CA GLU A 55 -32.71 3.73 4.54
C GLU A 55 -32.05 4.19 3.24
N ILE A 56 -32.83 4.85 2.38
CA ILE A 56 -32.36 5.48 1.14
C ILE A 56 -32.60 6.99 1.27
N GLY A 57 -31.52 7.73 1.52
CA GLY A 57 -31.55 9.19 1.54
C GLY A 57 -31.67 9.75 0.14
N ARG A 58 -32.56 10.74 -0.04
CA ARG A 58 -32.78 11.42 -1.32
C ARG A 58 -32.81 12.93 -1.15
N ASP A 59 -32.34 13.65 -2.17
CA ASP A 59 -32.50 15.10 -2.26
C ASP A 59 -33.91 15.50 -2.73
N GLU A 60 -34.14 16.81 -2.86
CA GLU A 60 -35.42 17.38 -3.33
C GLU A 60 -35.77 16.97 -4.78
N ALA A 61 -34.77 16.62 -5.59
CA ALA A 61 -34.95 16.13 -6.96
C ALA A 61 -35.25 14.62 -7.02
N GLY A 62 -35.16 13.93 -5.88
CA GLY A 62 -35.34 12.48 -5.78
C GLY A 62 -34.10 11.66 -6.09
N THR A 63 -32.94 12.30 -6.28
CA THR A 63 -31.65 11.64 -6.48
C THR A 63 -31.22 10.97 -5.18
N ILE A 64 -30.68 9.75 -5.25
CA ILE A 64 -30.14 9.08 -4.07
C ILE A 64 -28.83 9.77 -3.68
N THR A 65 -28.73 10.19 -2.43
CA THR A 65 -27.55 10.89 -1.89
C THR A 65 -26.89 10.12 -0.76
N SER A 66 -27.59 9.17 -0.13
CA SER A 66 -27.01 8.30 0.88
C SER A 66 -27.74 6.97 1.02
N LEU A 67 -27.03 5.96 1.49
CA LEU A 67 -27.59 4.67 1.92
C LEU A 67 -27.19 4.42 3.37
N LEU A 68 -28.15 4.20 4.26
CA LEU A 68 -27.87 3.60 5.56
C LEU A 68 -27.90 2.10 5.39
N LEU A 69 -26.76 1.45 5.61
CA LEU A 69 -26.60 0.01 5.54
C LEU A 69 -26.42 -0.57 6.93
N THR A 70 -26.89 -1.79 7.13
CA THR A 70 -26.69 -2.55 8.36
C THR A 70 -26.13 -3.93 8.07
N SER A 71 -25.23 -4.39 8.94
CA SER A 71 -24.57 -5.68 8.83
C SER A 71 -24.39 -6.28 10.21
N GLU A 72 -24.70 -7.57 10.38
CA GLU A 72 -24.49 -8.27 11.66
C GLU A 72 -23.01 -8.28 12.08
N ARG A 73 -22.09 -8.29 11.10
CA ARG A 73 -20.64 -8.33 11.34
C ARG A 73 -20.03 -6.94 11.52
N TYR A 74 -20.48 -5.97 10.71
CA TYR A 74 -19.82 -4.67 10.57
C TYR A 74 -20.59 -3.50 11.19
N GLY A 75 -21.81 -3.73 11.71
CA GLY A 75 -22.65 -2.68 12.28
C GLY A 75 -23.30 -1.78 11.23
N GLU A 76 -23.82 -0.63 11.66
CA GLU A 76 -24.42 0.36 10.78
C GLU A 76 -23.34 1.20 10.07
N TYR A 77 -23.59 1.57 8.81
CA TYR A 77 -22.67 2.38 8.02
C TYR A 77 -23.46 3.25 7.03
N VAL A 78 -23.09 4.52 6.89
CA VAL A 78 -23.71 5.42 5.90
C VAL A 78 -22.79 5.57 4.69
N MET A 79 -23.29 5.20 3.52
CA MET A 79 -22.59 5.36 2.25
C MET A 79 -23.09 6.63 1.57
N ASN A 80 -22.20 7.58 1.32
CA ASN A 80 -22.51 8.81 0.58
C ASN A 80 -22.48 8.52 -0.91
N ILE A 81 -23.58 8.82 -1.60
CA ILE A 81 -23.75 8.57 -3.03
C ILE A 81 -23.58 9.90 -3.77
N SER A 82 -22.73 9.90 -4.80
CA SER A 82 -22.52 11.04 -5.69
C SER A 82 -22.91 10.69 -7.14
N GLY A 83 -22.77 11.65 -8.05
CA GLY A 83 -22.92 11.39 -9.49
C GLY A 83 -21.83 10.48 -10.08
N GLU A 84 -20.75 10.25 -9.33
CA GLU A 84 -19.62 9.39 -9.72
C GLU A 84 -19.80 7.95 -9.23
N THR A 85 -20.72 7.71 -8.28
CA THR A 85 -21.00 6.37 -7.79
C THR A 85 -21.60 5.51 -8.91
N VAL A 86 -20.90 4.42 -9.25
CA VAL A 86 -21.37 3.46 -10.25
C VAL A 86 -22.27 2.40 -9.61
N TRP A 87 -23.25 1.93 -10.36
CA TRP A 87 -24.26 0.97 -9.91
C TRP A 87 -24.19 -0.26 -10.78
N ILE A 88 -23.94 -1.43 -10.18
CA ILE A 88 -23.62 -2.65 -10.91
C ILE A 88 -24.67 -3.73 -10.59
N ASP A 89 -25.25 -4.31 -11.62
CA ASP A 89 -25.97 -5.57 -11.52
C ASP A 89 -24.96 -6.70 -11.71
N SER A 90 -24.61 -7.37 -10.61
CA SER A 90 -23.60 -8.42 -10.64
C SER A 90 -24.09 -9.68 -11.35
N GLY A 91 -25.40 -9.93 -11.38
CA GLY A 91 -25.99 -11.11 -11.99
C GLY A 91 -26.10 -10.99 -13.50
N GLU A 92 -26.54 -9.83 -13.98
CA GLU A 92 -26.62 -9.51 -15.41
C GLU A 92 -25.29 -9.03 -16.00
N ARG A 93 -24.31 -8.67 -15.15
CA ARG A 93 -23.00 -8.11 -15.50
C ARG A 93 -23.11 -6.79 -16.29
N THR A 94 -24.06 -5.94 -15.87
CA THR A 94 -24.43 -4.67 -16.52
C THR A 94 -24.53 -3.54 -15.49
N ALA A 95 -24.72 -2.30 -15.96
CA ALA A 95 -25.11 -1.21 -15.08
C ALA A 95 -26.52 -1.43 -14.51
N SER A 96 -26.69 -1.16 -13.22
CA SER A 96 -27.97 -1.24 -12.51
C SER A 96 -28.63 0.14 -12.43
N ASP A 97 -29.95 0.20 -12.56
CA ASP A 97 -30.70 1.44 -12.34
C ASP A 97 -30.90 1.68 -10.83
N PRO A 98 -30.30 2.73 -10.23
CA PRO A 98 -30.47 3.04 -8.80
C PRO A 98 -31.91 3.31 -8.40
N ALA A 99 -32.78 3.74 -9.33
CA ALA A 99 -34.19 3.98 -9.03
C ALA A 99 -34.95 2.71 -8.62
N THR A 100 -34.42 1.54 -8.99
CA THR A 100 -34.99 0.23 -8.64
C THR A 100 -34.57 -0.28 -7.26
N LEU A 101 -33.68 0.41 -6.55
CA LEU A 101 -33.19 0.02 -5.22
C LEU A 101 -34.32 0.02 -4.19
N GLN A 102 -34.38 -1.04 -3.38
CA GLN A 102 -35.40 -1.20 -2.35
C GLN A 102 -34.78 -1.32 -0.96
N VAL A 103 -35.48 -0.79 0.06
CA VAL A 103 -35.16 -1.06 1.46
C VAL A 103 -35.33 -2.55 1.72
N GLY A 104 -34.36 -3.13 2.43
CA GLY A 104 -34.26 -4.57 2.68
C GLY A 104 -33.40 -5.33 1.66
N GLU A 105 -32.96 -4.70 0.58
CA GLU A 105 -32.03 -5.30 -0.38
C GLU A 105 -30.62 -5.45 0.21
N SER A 106 -29.96 -6.58 -0.04
CA SER A 106 -28.55 -6.78 0.34
C SER A 106 -27.63 -6.33 -0.78
N VAL A 107 -26.63 -5.52 -0.45
CA VAL A 107 -25.71 -4.91 -1.41
C VAL A 107 -24.26 -5.02 -0.92
N TYR A 108 -23.33 -5.00 -1.86
CA TYR A 108 -21.92 -4.76 -1.61
C TYR A 108 -21.58 -3.34 -2.03
N VAL A 109 -20.78 -2.64 -1.23
CA VAL A 109 -20.34 -1.28 -1.54
C VAL A 109 -18.82 -1.22 -1.46
N TYR A 110 -18.19 -0.82 -2.56
CA TYR A 110 -16.80 -0.37 -2.56
C TYR A 110 -16.79 1.12 -2.22
N HIS A 111 -16.14 1.47 -1.12
CA HIS A 111 -16.09 2.84 -0.59
C HIS A 111 -14.66 3.28 -0.32
N SER A 112 -14.48 4.58 -0.07
CA SER A 112 -13.17 5.11 0.31
C SER A 112 -12.68 4.45 1.61
N PRO A 113 -11.37 4.13 1.74
CA PRO A 113 -10.79 3.72 3.02
C PRO A 113 -10.90 4.83 4.08
N VAL A 114 -11.16 6.07 3.67
CA VAL A 114 -11.37 7.19 4.57
C VAL A 114 -12.85 7.26 4.96
N SER A 115 -13.10 7.36 6.27
CA SER A 115 -14.45 7.48 6.84
C SER A 115 -14.52 8.55 7.92
N THR A 116 -15.74 9.04 8.17
CA THR A 116 -16.01 9.97 9.26
C THR A 116 -15.98 9.26 10.61
N ARG A 117 -15.55 9.97 11.65
CA ARG A 117 -15.60 9.49 13.05
C ARG A 117 -16.97 9.65 13.71
N SER A 118 -18.06 9.64 12.93
CA SER A 118 -19.43 9.73 13.44
C SER A 118 -19.99 8.34 13.81
N LEU A 119 -21.17 8.31 14.44
CA LEU A 119 -21.90 7.07 14.69
C LEU A 119 -23.32 7.21 14.10
N PRO A 120 -23.67 6.45 13.03
CA PRO A 120 -22.80 5.53 12.28
C PRO A 120 -21.65 6.23 11.53
N PRO A 121 -20.54 5.51 11.22
CA PRO A 121 -19.48 6.00 10.34
C PRO A 121 -20.03 6.26 8.93
N GLN A 122 -19.40 7.19 8.20
CA GLN A 122 -19.82 7.55 6.85
C GLN A 122 -18.63 7.61 5.89
N SER A 123 -18.83 7.18 4.64
CA SER A 123 -17.79 7.24 3.60
C SER A 123 -18.39 7.42 2.20
N PRO A 124 -17.70 8.09 1.25
CA PRO A 124 -18.08 8.09 -0.16
C PRO A 124 -18.09 6.68 -0.75
N ALA A 125 -19.17 6.33 -1.46
CA ALA A 125 -19.26 5.10 -2.23
C ALA A 125 -18.76 5.29 -3.66
N PHE A 126 -17.85 4.43 -4.08
CA PHE A 126 -17.37 4.37 -5.46
C PHE A 126 -18.27 3.46 -6.30
N ALA A 127 -18.60 2.27 -5.80
CA ALA A 127 -19.45 1.32 -6.51
C ALA A 127 -20.46 0.64 -5.58
N VAL A 128 -21.71 0.55 -6.01
CA VAL A 128 -22.76 -0.24 -5.36
C VAL A 128 -23.10 -1.45 -6.24
N VAL A 129 -22.81 -2.64 -5.73
CA VAL A 129 -22.99 -3.91 -6.43
C VAL A 129 -24.21 -4.64 -5.86
N ARG A 130 -25.15 -4.95 -6.76
CA ARG A 130 -26.47 -5.48 -6.48
C ARG A 130 -26.68 -6.82 -7.19
N ASN A 131 -27.78 -7.51 -6.85
CA ASN A 131 -28.22 -8.73 -7.54
C ASN A 131 -27.14 -9.81 -7.69
N VAL A 132 -26.37 -10.07 -6.63
CA VAL A 132 -25.31 -11.08 -6.63
C VAL A 132 -25.92 -12.49 -6.61
N PRO A 133 -25.74 -13.31 -7.66
CA PRO A 133 -26.19 -14.70 -7.65
C PRO A 133 -25.44 -15.53 -6.59
N GLN A 134 -26.03 -16.63 -6.13
CA GLN A 134 -25.38 -17.49 -5.13
C GLN A 134 -24.23 -18.33 -5.70
N ASP A 135 -24.19 -18.49 -7.02
CA ASP A 135 -23.34 -19.40 -7.77
C ASP A 135 -22.23 -18.70 -8.57
N VAL A 136 -22.19 -17.37 -8.56
CA VAL A 136 -21.20 -16.55 -9.27
C VAL A 136 -20.65 -15.49 -8.32
N GLY A 137 -19.34 -15.25 -8.35
CA GLY A 137 -18.69 -14.22 -7.57
C GLY A 137 -19.26 -12.83 -7.84
N ALA A 138 -19.34 -12.04 -6.77
CA ALA A 138 -19.71 -10.65 -6.87
C ALA A 138 -18.66 -9.87 -7.68
N ALA A 139 -19.14 -8.93 -8.50
CA ALA A 139 -18.31 -7.99 -9.21
C ALA A 139 -17.30 -7.29 -8.27
N LYS A 140 -16.05 -7.16 -8.72
CA LYS A 140 -14.94 -6.54 -7.99
C LYS A 140 -14.54 -5.21 -8.62
N TYR A 141 -14.56 -4.15 -7.84
CA TYR A 141 -14.06 -2.82 -8.23
C TYR A 141 -12.55 -2.79 -8.03
N LEU A 142 -11.80 -2.50 -9.09
CA LEU A 142 -10.34 -2.61 -9.11
C LEU A 142 -9.73 -1.41 -9.82
N GLU A 143 -8.67 -0.85 -9.25
CA GLU A 143 -7.80 0.10 -9.93
C GLU A 143 -6.87 -0.65 -10.91
N VAL A 144 -6.69 -0.09 -12.10
CA VAL A 144 -5.73 -0.56 -13.10
C VAL A 144 -4.38 0.11 -12.87
N GLU A 145 -3.47 -0.53 -12.15
CA GLU A 145 -2.14 0.02 -11.85
C GLU A 145 -1.15 -0.20 -13.00
N ALA A 146 -1.27 -1.33 -13.68
CA ALA A 146 -0.50 -1.63 -14.89
C ALA A 146 -1.27 -2.59 -15.80
N VAL A 147 -0.98 -2.53 -17.11
CA VAL A 147 -1.54 -3.45 -18.11
C VAL A 147 -0.41 -4.05 -18.93
N THR A 148 -0.35 -5.37 -18.98
CA THR A 148 0.56 -6.13 -19.85
C THR A 148 -0.24 -6.87 -20.91
N GLN A 149 -0.04 -6.55 -22.17
CA GLN A 149 -0.65 -7.28 -23.29
C GLN A 149 0.15 -8.55 -23.58
N ASN A 150 -0.52 -9.70 -23.64
CA ASN A 150 0.11 -10.98 -23.88
C ASN A 150 0.07 -11.36 -25.37
N GLU A 151 0.98 -12.22 -25.81
CA GLU A 151 1.09 -12.63 -27.23
C GLU A 151 -0.13 -13.43 -27.72
N ASP A 152 -0.90 -14.01 -26.81
CA ASP A 152 -2.12 -14.78 -27.11
C ASP A 152 -3.38 -13.91 -27.25
N GLY A 153 -3.25 -12.58 -27.07
CA GLY A 153 -4.35 -11.63 -27.14
C GLY A 153 -5.09 -11.38 -25.83
N SER A 154 -4.70 -12.05 -24.74
CA SER A 154 -5.15 -11.73 -23.38
C SER A 154 -4.41 -10.49 -22.82
N ALA A 155 -4.94 -9.92 -21.74
CA ALA A 155 -4.28 -8.84 -21.01
C ALA A 155 -4.13 -9.20 -19.53
N THR A 156 -3.02 -8.85 -18.91
CA THR A 156 -2.83 -8.97 -17.46
C THR A 156 -2.87 -7.59 -16.82
N ILE A 157 -3.82 -7.38 -15.90
CA ILE A 157 -3.97 -6.17 -15.09
C ILE A 157 -3.26 -6.40 -13.75
N THR A 158 -2.39 -5.46 -13.35
CA THR A 158 -1.88 -5.37 -11.98
C THR A 158 -2.81 -4.49 -11.16
N THR A 159 -3.18 -4.94 -9.96
CA THR A 159 -4.10 -4.25 -9.04
C THR A 159 -3.81 -4.65 -7.59
N ASN A 160 -4.50 -4.01 -6.64
CA ASN A 160 -4.34 -4.17 -5.19
C ASN A 160 -2.91 -3.89 -4.71
N ASN A 161 -2.36 -2.75 -5.12
CA ASN A 161 -0.99 -2.32 -4.87
C ASN A 161 0.04 -3.38 -5.27
N GLY A 162 -0.09 -3.91 -6.49
CA GLY A 162 0.74 -5.00 -7.00
C GLY A 162 0.41 -6.39 -6.45
N GLY A 163 -0.55 -6.50 -5.53
CA GLY A 163 -0.89 -7.74 -4.82
C GLY A 163 -1.67 -8.75 -5.66
N LEU A 164 -2.24 -8.34 -6.79
CA LEU A 164 -3.02 -9.21 -7.68
C LEU A 164 -2.66 -8.97 -9.16
N TRP A 165 -2.41 -10.07 -9.86
CA TRP A 165 -2.43 -10.13 -11.32
C TRP A 165 -3.74 -10.75 -11.79
N LEU A 166 -4.56 -9.95 -12.45
CA LEU A 166 -5.80 -10.37 -13.05
C LEU A 166 -5.62 -10.55 -14.56
N THR A 167 -5.65 -11.80 -15.03
CA THR A 167 -5.62 -12.11 -16.46
C THR A 167 -7.03 -12.02 -17.03
N VAL A 168 -7.23 -11.11 -17.97
CA VAL A 168 -8.44 -10.99 -18.78
C VAL A 168 -8.26 -11.83 -20.03
N GLU A 169 -9.09 -12.86 -20.18
CA GLU A 169 -8.98 -13.85 -21.27
C GLU A 169 -9.12 -13.19 -22.65
N ALA A 170 -8.48 -13.77 -23.67
CA ALA A 170 -8.45 -13.19 -25.02
C ALA A 170 -9.85 -13.11 -25.67
N ASP A 171 -10.76 -14.00 -25.28
CA ASP A 171 -12.17 -14.03 -25.70
C ASP A 171 -13.13 -13.48 -24.62
N ALA A 172 -12.61 -12.80 -23.60
CA ALA A 172 -13.42 -12.17 -22.56
C ALA A 172 -14.39 -11.15 -23.15
N SER A 173 -15.57 -11.05 -22.53
CA SER A 173 -16.55 -10.01 -22.82
C SER A 173 -16.13 -8.69 -22.17
N VAL A 174 -15.66 -7.75 -22.98
CA VAL A 174 -15.26 -6.40 -22.54
C VAL A 174 -16.33 -5.39 -22.91
N THR A 175 -16.89 -4.70 -21.91
CA THR A 175 -17.94 -3.69 -22.11
C THR A 175 -17.62 -2.37 -21.41
N THR A 176 -18.16 -1.26 -21.89
CA THR A 176 -18.19 -0.01 -21.11
C THR A 176 -19.31 -0.07 -20.07
N TYR A 177 -19.28 0.81 -19.08
CA TYR A 177 -20.39 0.98 -18.12
C TYR A 177 -21.74 1.29 -18.82
N ALA A 178 -21.72 1.93 -19.99
CA ALA A 178 -22.92 2.18 -20.78
C ALA A 178 -23.47 0.93 -21.52
N GLY A 179 -22.77 -0.21 -21.44
CA GLY A 179 -23.15 -1.47 -22.09
C GLY A 179 -22.68 -1.60 -23.55
N GLU A 180 -21.78 -0.71 -24.01
CA GLU A 180 -21.21 -0.80 -25.35
C GLU A 180 -20.05 -1.78 -25.37
N LYS A 181 -19.80 -2.42 -26.52
CA LYS A 181 -18.63 -3.29 -26.68
C LYS A 181 -17.34 -2.46 -26.66
N ALA A 182 -16.40 -2.84 -25.81
CA ALA A 182 -15.08 -2.23 -25.70
C ALA A 182 -13.97 -3.23 -26.06
N SER A 183 -12.73 -2.76 -26.04
CA SER A 183 -11.52 -3.54 -26.32
C SER A 183 -10.57 -3.50 -25.11
N LEU A 184 -9.74 -4.54 -24.95
CA LEU A 184 -8.63 -4.52 -23.99
C LEU A 184 -7.60 -3.43 -24.30
N ALA A 185 -7.60 -2.90 -25.52
CA ALA A 185 -6.79 -1.75 -25.90
C ALA A 185 -7.28 -0.43 -25.28
N ASP A 186 -8.53 -0.39 -24.80
CA ASP A 186 -9.14 0.79 -24.19
C ASP A 186 -8.85 0.87 -22.67
N LEU A 187 -8.12 -0.10 -22.11
CA LEU A 187 -7.69 -0.08 -20.71
C LEU A 187 -6.70 1.05 -20.47
N GLN A 188 -6.97 1.86 -19.45
CA GLN A 188 -6.12 2.98 -19.07
C GLN A 188 -5.56 2.74 -17.68
N VAL A 189 -4.25 2.95 -17.52
CA VAL A 189 -3.62 2.95 -16.20
C VAL A 189 -4.18 4.12 -15.39
N GLY A 190 -4.48 3.87 -14.11
CA GLY A 190 -5.16 4.80 -13.19
C GLY A 190 -6.68 4.86 -13.37
N SER A 191 -7.26 4.06 -14.27
CA SER A 191 -8.72 3.90 -14.36
C SER A 191 -9.22 2.75 -13.48
N HIS A 192 -10.52 2.70 -13.24
CA HIS A 192 -11.16 1.58 -12.56
C HIS A 192 -11.91 0.66 -13.51
N VAL A 193 -12.01 -0.60 -13.12
CA VAL A 193 -12.76 -1.64 -13.83
C VAL A 193 -13.62 -2.45 -12.85
N MET A 194 -14.69 -3.05 -13.36
CA MET A 194 -15.36 -4.16 -12.68
C MET A 194 -14.94 -5.48 -13.32
N ALA A 195 -14.53 -6.42 -12.49
CA ALA A 195 -14.17 -7.78 -12.91
C ALA A 195 -14.93 -8.85 -12.11
N TRP A 196 -15.16 -10.01 -12.72
CA TRP A 196 -15.83 -11.14 -12.09
C TRP A 196 -14.88 -12.33 -12.05
N TYR A 197 -14.44 -12.71 -10.86
CA TYR A 197 -13.56 -13.87 -10.66
C TYR A 197 -13.83 -14.52 -9.30
N ASP A 198 -13.73 -15.84 -9.26
CA ASP A 198 -14.02 -16.63 -8.07
C ASP A 198 -12.76 -17.19 -7.38
N ILE A 199 -11.75 -17.54 -8.17
CA ILE A 199 -10.58 -18.26 -7.70
C ILE A 199 -9.35 -17.36 -7.83
N VAL A 200 -8.70 -17.11 -6.69
CA VAL A 200 -7.38 -16.50 -6.63
C VAL A 200 -6.38 -17.58 -6.24
N LEU A 201 -5.35 -17.77 -7.07
CA LEU A 201 -4.24 -18.66 -6.78
C LEU A 201 -3.38 -18.07 -5.66
N LEU A 202 -2.95 -18.93 -4.73
CA LEU A 202 -2.21 -18.57 -3.52
C LEU A 202 -0.71 -18.31 -3.78
N SER A 203 -0.39 -17.57 -4.86
CA SER A 203 0.95 -17.06 -5.14
C SER A 203 1.08 -15.60 -4.69
N TYR A 204 2.31 -15.06 -4.71
CA TYR A 204 2.53 -13.62 -4.58
C TYR A 204 3.31 -13.07 -5.79
N PRO A 205 2.74 -12.13 -6.58
CA PRO A 205 1.35 -11.66 -6.50
C PRO A 205 0.31 -12.78 -6.65
N GLY A 206 -0.86 -12.58 -6.07
CA GLY A 206 -2.01 -13.46 -6.29
C GLY A 206 -2.37 -13.47 -7.77
N GLN A 207 -2.92 -14.56 -8.28
CA GLN A 207 -3.30 -14.65 -9.69
C GLN A 207 -4.76 -15.06 -9.82
N ALA A 208 -5.51 -14.35 -10.67
CA ALA A 208 -6.90 -14.66 -10.98
C ALA A 208 -7.14 -14.50 -12.49
N GLY A 209 -8.18 -15.18 -12.99
CA GLY A 209 -8.65 -15.03 -14.36
C GLY A 209 -10.07 -14.47 -14.40
N THR A 210 -10.40 -13.70 -15.43
CA THR A 210 -11.77 -13.23 -15.68
C THR A 210 -12.15 -13.37 -17.16
N ASP A 211 -13.40 -13.79 -17.40
CA ASP A 211 -14.04 -13.87 -18.72
C ASP A 211 -14.90 -12.63 -19.02
N HIS A 212 -15.04 -11.71 -18.06
CA HIS A 212 -15.86 -10.51 -18.19
C HIS A 212 -15.21 -9.31 -17.51
N LEU A 213 -15.15 -8.21 -18.25
CA LEU A 213 -14.55 -6.97 -17.77
C LEU A 213 -15.43 -5.79 -18.18
N MET A 214 -15.73 -4.91 -17.22
CA MET A 214 -16.45 -3.68 -17.49
C MET A 214 -15.57 -2.48 -17.20
N LEU A 215 -15.40 -1.60 -18.18
CA LEU A 215 -14.63 -0.37 -18.05
C LEU A 215 -15.50 0.71 -17.40
N MET A 216 -15.00 1.34 -16.33
CA MET A 216 -15.70 2.44 -15.68
C MET A 216 -15.55 3.73 -16.50
N PRO A 217 -16.51 4.67 -16.42
CA PRO A 217 -16.33 5.98 -17.01
C PRO A 217 -15.09 6.63 -16.36
N GLY A 218 -14.14 7.08 -17.19
CA GLY A 218 -12.98 7.81 -16.69
C GLY A 218 -13.43 9.06 -15.94
N ALA A 219 -12.73 9.41 -14.85
CA ALA A 219 -12.91 10.69 -14.19
C ALA A 219 -12.72 11.80 -15.24
N ALA A 220 -13.80 12.49 -15.60
CA ALA A 220 -13.73 13.55 -16.58
C ALA A 220 -12.79 14.63 -16.04
N GLU A 221 -11.66 14.85 -16.71
CA GLU A 221 -10.87 16.07 -16.53
C GLU A 221 -11.82 17.25 -16.74
N GLU A 222 -12.09 18.04 -15.69
CA GLU A 222 -12.74 19.34 -15.83
C GLU A 222 -11.79 20.31 -16.54
N GLN A 223 -11.61 20.15 -17.85
CA GLN A 223 -11.29 21.26 -18.73
C GLN A 223 -12.60 21.95 -19.11
N ASN A 224 -12.95 23.02 -18.39
CA ASN A 224 -13.73 24.12 -18.95
C ASN A 224 -13.26 25.43 -18.33
N GLY A 225 -12.42 26.14 -19.07
CA GLY A 225 -12.15 27.54 -18.80
C GLY A 225 -13.37 28.39 -19.13
N GLU A 226 -13.66 29.37 -18.28
CA GLU A 226 -14.23 30.64 -18.73
C GLU A 226 -13.80 31.76 -17.76
N THR A 227 -12.87 32.58 -18.26
CA THR A 227 -12.52 33.98 -17.95
C THR A 227 -12.28 34.48 -16.52
N ALA A 228 -11.05 34.99 -16.34
CA ALA A 228 -10.59 35.84 -15.26
C ALA A 228 -11.45 37.10 -15.05
N GLU A 229 -11.60 37.53 -13.80
CA GLU A 229 -11.21 38.89 -13.37
C GLU A 229 -11.09 39.02 -11.83
N THR A 230 -9.82 39.06 -11.39
CA THR A 230 -9.23 39.95 -10.38
C THR A 230 -9.85 40.10 -8.98
N SER A 231 -9.14 39.58 -7.96
CA SER A 231 -8.63 40.38 -6.81
C SER A 231 -7.64 39.57 -5.95
N ALA A 232 -6.35 39.86 -6.13
CA ALA A 232 -5.17 39.91 -5.23
C ALA A 232 -5.12 39.15 -3.86
N PRO A 233 -3.89 38.80 -3.41
CA PRO A 233 -3.54 37.53 -2.76
C PRO A 233 -3.55 37.59 -1.22
N ALA A 234 -3.74 36.43 -0.60
CA ALA A 234 -3.35 36.18 0.78
C ALA A 234 -2.48 34.91 0.83
N GLU A 235 -1.46 34.97 1.67
CA GLU A 235 -0.22 34.22 1.59
C GLU A 235 -0.35 32.70 1.77
N THR A 236 0.49 32.01 1.00
CA THR A 236 0.97 30.66 1.27
C THR A 236 1.58 30.59 2.66
N THR A 237 1.12 29.65 3.47
CA THR A 237 1.94 29.05 4.52
C THR A 237 1.92 27.55 4.32
N ASP A 238 2.98 27.02 3.70
CA ASP A 238 3.53 25.71 4.05
C ASP A 238 3.71 25.67 5.58
N PRO A 239 3.42 24.52 6.22
CA PRO A 239 4.56 23.70 6.61
C PRO A 239 4.26 22.19 6.65
N ALA A 240 5.11 21.39 6.01
CA ALA A 240 5.73 20.20 6.58
C ALA A 240 6.89 19.81 5.65
N GLY A 241 8.11 20.04 6.12
CA GLY A 241 9.33 19.83 5.34
C GLY A 241 9.50 18.36 4.97
N THR A 242 10.01 18.12 3.78
CA THR A 242 10.55 16.82 3.38
C THR A 242 11.59 16.38 4.42
N LEU A 243 11.36 15.22 5.04
CA LEU A 243 12.30 14.62 5.99
C LEU A 243 13.62 14.36 5.24
N GLN A 244 14.70 14.96 5.72
CA GLN A 244 16.02 14.80 5.09
C GLN A 244 16.69 13.53 5.64
N ASP A 245 17.16 12.67 4.74
CA ASP A 245 17.94 11.50 5.14
C ASP A 245 19.17 11.88 5.96
N GLY A 246 19.41 11.14 7.03
CA GLY A 246 20.50 11.41 7.98
C GLY A 246 20.15 12.37 9.11
N THR A 247 18.93 12.92 9.16
CA THR A 247 18.45 13.72 10.31
C THR A 247 18.33 12.83 11.56
N GLU A 248 18.96 13.25 12.66
CA GLU A 248 18.76 12.63 13.97
C GLU A 248 17.41 13.08 14.55
N LEU A 249 16.61 12.12 15.00
CA LEU A 249 15.29 12.36 15.57
C LEU A 249 15.34 12.27 17.09
N SER A 250 14.84 13.29 17.78
CA SER A 250 14.54 13.21 19.21
C SER A 250 13.28 12.39 19.42
N ILE A 251 13.37 11.27 20.15
CA ILE A 251 12.23 10.37 20.38
C ILE A 251 11.47 10.81 21.62
N VAL A 252 10.17 11.10 21.46
CA VAL A 252 9.25 11.53 22.53
C VAL A 252 8.11 10.53 22.67
N LEU A 253 8.04 9.86 23.80
CA LEU A 253 7.02 8.86 24.11
C LEU A 253 5.93 9.46 24.99
N GLU A 254 4.68 9.01 24.83
CA GLU A 254 3.57 9.32 25.75
C GLU A 254 3.39 10.84 26.00
N GLY A 255 3.65 11.66 24.97
CA GLY A 255 3.41 13.11 24.97
C GLY A 255 4.55 13.99 25.52
N ASP A 256 5.33 13.54 26.51
CA ASP A 256 6.42 14.36 27.08
C ASP A 256 7.69 13.60 27.52
N MET A 257 7.71 12.27 27.39
CA MET A 257 8.86 11.45 27.81
C MET A 257 9.91 11.37 26.70
N VAL A 258 10.93 12.24 26.77
CA VAL A 258 12.07 12.21 25.84
C VAL A 258 13.03 11.09 26.20
N LEU A 259 13.36 10.21 25.25
CA LEU A 259 14.34 9.15 25.46
C LEU A 259 15.77 9.67 25.36
N PRO A 260 16.72 9.09 26.14
CA PRO A 260 18.15 9.43 26.04
C PRO A 260 18.84 8.77 24.83
N VAL A 261 18.06 8.32 23.85
CA VAL A 261 18.51 7.73 22.58
C VAL A 261 17.78 8.44 21.45
N THR A 262 18.46 8.57 20.31
CA THR A 262 17.92 9.22 19.12
C THR A 262 17.45 8.19 18.11
N GLY A 263 16.40 8.55 17.37
CA GLY A 263 16.05 7.91 16.10
C GLY A 263 16.86 8.56 14.99
N LYS A 264 16.69 8.06 13.77
CA LYS A 264 17.27 8.69 12.58
C LYS A 264 16.35 8.50 11.39
N VAL A 265 16.36 9.47 10.48
CA VAL A 265 15.76 9.29 9.16
C VAL A 265 16.76 8.55 8.28
N GLU A 266 16.36 7.41 7.73
CA GLU A 266 17.17 6.64 6.80
C GLU A 266 16.28 6.16 5.65
N ASN A 267 16.61 6.54 4.41
CA ASN A 267 15.82 6.28 3.20
C ASN A 267 14.36 6.72 3.32
N GLY A 268 14.12 7.90 3.90
CA GLY A 268 12.78 8.47 4.13
C GLY A 268 12.02 7.86 5.30
N ALA A 269 12.51 6.78 5.90
CA ALA A 269 11.88 6.11 7.03
C ALA A 269 12.47 6.59 8.37
N ALA A 270 11.61 6.88 9.35
CA ALA A 270 12.04 7.15 10.71
C ALA A 270 12.42 5.83 11.40
N MET A 271 13.72 5.58 11.52
CA MET A 271 14.28 4.39 12.14
C MET A 271 14.51 4.63 13.64
N VAL A 272 14.19 3.62 14.45
CA VAL A 272 14.35 3.67 15.91
C VAL A 272 15.12 2.50 16.48
N PRO A 273 15.85 2.70 17.60
CA PRO A 273 16.42 1.60 18.38
C PRO A 273 15.28 0.82 19.07
N VAL A 274 14.86 -0.27 18.45
CA VAL A 274 13.63 -1.01 18.77
C VAL A 274 13.54 -1.35 20.25
N ALA A 275 14.59 -1.94 20.82
CA ALA A 275 14.59 -2.37 22.22
C ALA A 275 14.41 -1.21 23.20
N ALA A 276 15.03 -0.06 22.93
CA ALA A 276 14.96 1.10 23.83
C ALA A 276 13.57 1.74 23.80
N VAL A 277 12.96 1.85 22.61
CA VAL A 277 11.61 2.41 22.45
C VAL A 277 10.57 1.44 23.00
N ALA A 278 10.64 0.17 22.64
CA ALA A 278 9.68 -0.86 23.07
C ALA A 278 9.65 -1.03 24.60
N GLN A 279 10.82 -1.15 25.23
CA GLN A 279 10.90 -1.31 26.69
C GLN A 279 10.38 -0.08 27.44
N ALA A 280 10.60 1.13 26.89
CA ALA A 280 10.08 2.35 27.49
C ALA A 280 8.55 2.47 27.38
N LEU A 281 7.95 1.89 26.33
CA LEU A 281 6.50 1.78 26.14
C LEU A 281 5.88 0.56 26.87
N GLY A 282 6.69 -0.23 27.57
CA GLY A 282 6.25 -1.37 28.37
C GLY A 282 6.12 -2.70 27.61
N TYR A 283 6.66 -2.81 26.39
CA TYR A 283 6.67 -4.04 25.60
C TYR A 283 7.88 -4.93 25.93
N GLU A 284 7.71 -6.24 25.77
CA GLU A 284 8.79 -7.21 25.85
C GLU A 284 9.47 -7.37 24.49
N VAL A 285 10.81 -7.45 24.49
CA VAL A 285 11.61 -7.62 23.27
C VAL A 285 12.50 -8.85 23.39
N THR A 286 12.41 -9.74 22.41
CA THR A 286 13.23 -10.97 22.35
C THR A 286 14.04 -11.01 21.06
N TYR A 287 15.30 -11.44 21.16
CA TYR A 287 16.16 -11.73 20.02
C TYR A 287 16.36 -13.24 19.89
N THR A 288 16.09 -13.76 18.70
CA THR A 288 16.35 -15.15 18.32
C THR A 288 17.38 -15.16 17.19
N PRO A 289 18.59 -15.71 17.40
CA PRO A 289 19.58 -15.80 16.32
C PRO A 289 19.09 -16.75 15.24
N GLY A 290 19.33 -16.39 13.97
CA GLY A 290 19.03 -17.26 12.83
C GLY A 290 19.98 -18.45 12.78
N GLU A 291 19.45 -19.64 12.49
CA GLU A 291 20.23 -20.87 12.32
C GLU A 291 20.12 -21.38 10.86
N ASN A 292 21.13 -22.12 10.39
CA ASN A 292 21.09 -22.79 9.06
C ASN A 292 20.83 -21.89 7.84
N GLY A 293 21.20 -20.60 7.92
CA GLY A 293 21.02 -19.64 6.82
C GLY A 293 19.69 -18.88 6.87
N GLU A 294 18.87 -19.09 7.90
CA GLU A 294 17.71 -18.26 8.19
C GLU A 294 18.14 -16.91 8.81
N ALA A 295 17.34 -15.88 8.57
CA ALA A 295 17.53 -14.57 9.18
C ALA A 295 17.32 -14.62 10.70
N ALA A 296 18.00 -13.74 11.44
CA ALA A 296 17.68 -13.55 12.85
C ALA A 296 16.29 -12.92 12.99
N LEU A 297 15.59 -13.24 14.09
CA LEU A 297 14.25 -12.73 14.38
C LEU A 297 14.27 -11.92 15.66
N VAL A 298 13.79 -10.68 15.60
CA VAL A 298 13.47 -9.87 16.79
C VAL A 298 11.96 -9.82 16.94
N THR A 299 11.46 -10.03 18.15
CA THR A 299 10.02 -9.88 18.43
C THR A 299 9.78 -8.75 19.41
N VAL A 300 8.71 -7.99 19.19
CA VAL A 300 8.20 -6.98 20.11
C VAL A 300 6.77 -7.37 20.47
N GLU A 301 6.48 -7.57 21.76
CA GLU A 301 5.20 -8.15 22.17
C GLU A 301 4.63 -7.58 23.46
N ASP A 302 3.32 -7.69 23.58
CA ASP A 302 2.56 -7.62 24.83
C ASP A 302 1.87 -8.97 25.12
N ASP A 303 0.92 -8.96 26.06
CA ASP A 303 0.18 -10.16 26.48
C ASP A 303 -0.71 -10.74 25.37
N SER A 304 -1.10 -9.93 24.39
CA SER A 304 -2.15 -10.23 23.40
C SER A 304 -1.66 -10.26 21.95
N PHE A 305 -0.52 -9.63 21.66
CA PHE A 305 -0.03 -9.41 20.32
C PHE A 305 1.49 -9.38 20.25
N ARG A 306 2.04 -9.89 19.15
CA ARG A 306 3.48 -9.94 18.88
C ARG A 306 3.78 -9.51 17.47
N VAL A 307 4.70 -8.57 17.31
CA VAL A 307 5.29 -8.16 16.04
C VAL A 307 6.59 -8.93 15.82
N ASN A 308 6.77 -9.48 14.62
CA ASN A 308 7.94 -10.21 14.18
C ASN A 308 8.76 -9.36 13.20
N LEU A 309 10.02 -9.13 13.54
CA LEU A 309 11.01 -8.40 12.75
C LEU A 309 12.06 -9.39 12.27
N ASN A 310 11.90 -9.89 11.04
CA ASN A 310 12.92 -10.72 10.40
C ASN A 310 14.06 -9.79 9.93
N ILE A 311 15.27 -10.00 10.43
CA ILE A 311 16.41 -9.13 10.13
C ILE A 311 16.78 -9.24 8.65
N GLY A 312 16.79 -8.12 7.95
CA GLY A 312 17.04 -8.05 6.50
C GLY A 312 15.80 -8.27 5.63
N ASP A 313 14.62 -8.42 6.23
CA ASP A 313 13.32 -8.51 5.55
C ASP A 313 12.44 -7.32 5.96
N ASN A 314 12.01 -6.53 4.99
CA ASN A 314 11.18 -5.35 5.19
C ASN A 314 9.72 -5.69 5.51
N LEU A 315 9.33 -6.96 5.36
CA LEU A 315 8.00 -7.43 5.74
C LEU A 315 7.92 -7.73 7.24
N ILE A 316 7.27 -6.82 7.95
CA ILE A 316 6.99 -6.95 9.37
C ILE A 316 5.56 -7.46 9.56
N GLN A 317 5.38 -8.46 10.40
CA GLN A 317 4.09 -9.10 10.60
C GLN A 317 3.73 -9.20 12.07
N GLY A 318 2.43 -9.10 12.37
CA GLY A 318 1.86 -9.23 13.70
C GLY A 318 1.17 -10.58 13.85
N VAL A 319 1.25 -11.16 15.04
CA VAL A 319 0.64 -12.44 15.38
C VAL A 319 -0.10 -12.26 16.70
N THR A 320 -1.37 -12.67 16.75
CA THR A 320 -2.10 -12.68 18.01
C THR A 320 -1.56 -13.76 18.95
N LYS A 321 -1.44 -13.42 20.24
CA LYS A 321 -1.06 -14.33 21.32
C LYS A 321 -2.27 -14.80 22.15
N ILE A 322 -3.48 -14.40 21.77
CA ILE A 322 -4.71 -14.79 22.48
C ILE A 322 -4.94 -16.29 22.35
N GLU A 323 -5.05 -16.99 23.47
CA GLU A 323 -5.22 -18.45 23.51
C GLU A 323 -6.48 -18.88 22.76
N GLY A 324 -6.31 -19.74 21.74
CA GLY A 324 -7.39 -20.23 20.89
C GLY A 324 -7.74 -19.34 19.68
N ALA A 325 -7.14 -18.14 19.57
CA ALA A 325 -7.24 -17.31 18.39
C ALA A 325 -6.13 -17.66 17.38
N VAL A 326 -6.49 -17.81 16.11
CA VAL A 326 -5.53 -17.87 15.00
C VAL A 326 -5.70 -16.59 14.20
N GLY A 327 -4.70 -15.72 14.26
CA GLY A 327 -4.73 -14.42 13.60
C GLY A 327 -3.32 -13.91 13.37
N MET A 328 -3.01 -13.60 12.11
CA MET A 328 -1.82 -12.87 11.73
C MET A 328 -2.28 -11.62 10.99
N THR A 329 -1.59 -10.50 11.18
CA THR A 329 -1.76 -9.39 10.25
C THR A 329 -1.14 -9.80 8.92
N SER A 330 -1.62 -9.19 7.83
CA SER A 330 -0.84 -9.20 6.60
C SER A 330 0.56 -8.66 6.92
N PRO A 331 1.64 -9.27 6.39
CA PRO A 331 2.96 -8.67 6.44
C PRO A 331 2.91 -7.30 5.78
N MET A 332 3.40 -6.28 6.49
CA MET A 332 3.44 -4.89 6.05
C MET A 332 4.87 -4.54 5.69
N ASP A 333 5.05 -3.92 4.52
CA ASP A 333 6.32 -3.35 4.10
C ASP A 333 6.44 -1.94 4.68
N TYR A 334 7.46 -1.73 5.52
CA TYR A 334 7.72 -0.43 6.15
C TYR A 334 8.90 0.31 5.49
N GLY A 335 9.21 -0.03 4.23
CA GLY A 335 10.19 0.65 3.39
C GLY A 335 11.65 0.36 3.74
N MET A 336 11.93 -0.04 4.98
CA MET A 336 13.27 -0.42 5.45
C MET A 336 13.23 -1.71 6.27
N ALA A 337 14.09 -2.65 5.88
CA ALA A 337 14.27 -3.89 6.63
C ALA A 337 14.88 -3.61 8.02
N PRO A 338 14.42 -4.31 9.08
CA PRO A 338 15.09 -4.31 10.36
C PRO A 338 16.53 -4.80 10.21
N TYR A 339 17.49 -4.13 10.85
CA TYR A 339 18.90 -4.52 10.83
C TYR A 339 19.57 -4.32 12.18
N ILE A 340 20.76 -4.91 12.35
CA ILE A 340 21.52 -4.85 13.59
C ILE A 340 22.83 -4.11 13.36
N VAL A 341 23.12 -3.12 14.21
CA VAL A 341 24.37 -2.37 14.22
C VAL A 341 25.12 -2.64 15.52
N GLU A 342 26.45 -2.72 15.45
CA GLU A 342 27.31 -2.84 16.65
C GLU A 342 27.00 -1.71 17.66
N PRO A 343 26.87 -2.02 18.98
CA PRO A 343 27.26 -3.27 19.64
C PRO A 343 26.16 -4.35 19.70
N GLY A 344 25.09 -4.25 18.91
CA GLY A 344 23.97 -5.19 18.87
C GLY A 344 22.59 -4.52 18.87
N THR A 345 22.51 -3.23 18.54
CA THR A 345 21.26 -2.47 18.51
C THR A 345 20.47 -2.83 17.27
N THR A 346 19.24 -3.32 17.46
CA THR A 346 18.29 -3.51 16.36
C THR A 346 17.63 -2.19 16.01
N TRP A 347 17.72 -1.83 14.74
CA TRP A 347 17.05 -0.69 14.13
C TRP A 347 15.93 -1.20 13.24
N ALA A 348 14.75 -0.59 13.35
CA ALA A 348 13.62 -0.87 12.48
C ALA A 348 12.76 0.40 12.33
N PRO A 349 11.86 0.45 11.35
CA PRO A 349 10.93 1.56 11.17
C PRO A 349 10.06 1.79 12.41
N ALA A 350 9.93 3.04 12.84
CA ALA A 350 9.12 3.43 13.99
C ALA A 350 7.65 3.02 13.84
N GLN A 351 7.16 2.99 12.60
CA GLN A 351 5.79 2.61 12.24
C GLN A 351 5.43 1.18 12.66
N LEU A 352 6.40 0.30 12.99
CA LEU A 352 6.10 -1.01 13.58
C LEU A 352 5.26 -0.90 14.87
N PHE A 353 5.41 0.20 15.62
CA PHE A 353 4.66 0.42 16.85
C PHE A 353 3.17 0.68 16.60
N GLU A 354 2.77 1.05 15.38
CA GLU A 354 1.36 1.19 15.00
C GLU A 354 0.64 -0.16 15.00
N MET A 355 1.35 -1.25 14.69
CA MET A 355 0.84 -2.62 14.83
C MET A 355 0.53 -2.99 16.28
N LEU A 356 1.23 -2.35 17.22
CA LEU A 356 1.03 -2.50 18.66
C LEU A 356 -0.01 -1.49 19.19
N GLY A 357 -0.75 -0.84 18.28
CA GLY A 357 -1.83 0.10 18.59
C GLY A 357 -1.36 1.51 18.96
N ARG A 358 -0.09 1.85 18.67
CA ARG A 358 0.45 3.20 18.92
C ARG A 358 0.22 4.13 17.74
N THR A 359 0.31 5.42 17.99
CA THR A 359 0.32 6.46 16.96
C THR A 359 1.75 6.98 16.80
N VAL A 360 2.29 6.93 15.59
CA VAL A 360 3.64 7.43 15.29
C VAL A 360 3.53 8.72 14.47
N THR A 361 4.19 9.78 14.91
CA THR A 361 4.22 11.06 14.18
C THR A 361 5.63 11.62 14.12
N VAL A 362 5.99 12.23 12.99
CA VAL A 362 7.27 12.92 12.81
C VAL A 362 6.97 14.39 12.52
N ASP A 363 7.49 15.30 13.35
CA ASP A 363 7.41 16.75 13.16
C ASP A 363 8.82 17.35 13.25
N GLY A 364 9.39 17.69 12.09
CA GLY A 364 10.77 18.13 11.95
C GLY A 364 11.74 17.08 12.49
N ASP A 365 12.52 17.44 13.50
CA ASP A 365 13.51 16.58 14.14
C ASP A 365 12.93 15.79 15.34
N THR A 366 11.61 15.80 15.52
CA THR A 366 10.94 15.12 16.65
C THR A 366 10.10 13.95 16.16
N LEU A 367 10.40 12.75 16.65
CA LEU A 367 9.59 11.56 16.47
C LEU A 367 8.77 11.32 17.74
N SER A 368 7.44 11.38 17.64
CA SER A 368 6.53 11.06 18.75
C SER A 368 5.86 9.71 18.57
N ILE A 369 5.78 8.93 19.66
CA ILE A 369 5.06 7.66 19.69
C ILE A 369 4.12 7.66 20.91
N GLN A 370 2.82 7.51 20.67
CA GLN A 370 1.74 7.63 21.67
C GLN A 370 0.91 6.37 21.77
#